data_AF-A0A060C397-F1
#
_entry.id   AF-A0A060C397-F1
#
_cell.length_a   1.000
_cell.length_b   1.000
_cell.length_c   1.000
_cell.angle_alpha   90.00
_cell.angle_beta   90.00
_cell.angle_gamma   90.00
#
_symmetry.space_group_name_H-M   'P 1'
#
loop_
_entity.id
_entity.type
_entity.pdbx_description
1 polymer ?
#
loop_
_entity_poly.entity_id
_entity_poly.type
_entity_poly.pdbx_seq_one_letter_code
_entity_poly.pdbx_strand_id
1 'polypeptide(L)'
;ESYGSVKLVDIIKYSINTGFAHIGLLTGGKILTDYAKKFGFGKATGIELPGEAEGILFNPEDMRPIDVATMSLGQGIAVTPLQMVQAYSALANGGQMVKPHIIASIKNADGSDYQNFERRL
;
A
#
# COMPACT_ATOMS: atom_id res chain seq x y z
N GLU A 1 -3.31 -24.07 -19.04
CA GLU A 1 -2.15 -24.63 -18.30
C GLU A 1 -2.47 -24.67 -16.82
N SER A 2 -2.09 -25.74 -16.11
CA SER A 2 -2.27 -25.86 -14.66
C SER A 2 -0.89 -25.86 -14.01
N TYR A 3 -0.68 -25.01 -13.01
CA TYR A 3 0.59 -24.88 -12.32
C TYR A 3 0.89 -26.03 -11.34
N GLY A 4 -0.11 -26.88 -11.04
CA GLY A 4 0.06 -27.97 -10.06
C GLY A 4 0.41 -27.44 -8.67
N SER A 5 1.25 -28.18 -7.93
CA SER A 5 1.79 -27.71 -6.66
C SER A 5 2.88 -26.67 -6.90
N VAL A 6 2.71 -25.47 -6.34
CA VAL A 6 3.66 -24.36 -6.46
C VAL A 6 4.13 -23.88 -5.09
N LYS A 7 5.37 -23.40 -5.03
CA LYS A 7 5.91 -22.78 -3.81
C LYS A 7 5.34 -21.36 -3.67
N LEU A 8 5.23 -20.87 -2.43
CA LEU A 8 4.81 -19.49 -2.17
C LEU A 8 5.64 -18.45 -2.93
N VAL A 9 6.96 -18.64 -3.01
CA VAL A 9 7.85 -17.73 -3.75
C VAL A 9 7.52 -17.70 -5.25
N ASP A 10 7.08 -18.81 -5.83
CA ASP A 10 6.70 -18.90 -7.24
C ASP A 10 5.34 -18.24 -7.49
N ILE A 11 4.41 -18.32 -6.52
CA ILE A 11 3.14 -17.58 -6.57
C ILE A 11 3.40 -16.07 -6.73
N ILE A 12 4.32 -15.53 -5.90
CA ILE A 12 4.70 -14.11 -5.95
C ILE A 12 5.44 -13.80 -7.25
N LYS A 13 6.46 -14.59 -7.60
CA LYS A 13 7.34 -14.36 -8.76
C LYS A 13 6.58 -14.37 -10.09
N TYR A 14 5.67 -15.33 -10.27
CA TYR A 14 4.93 -15.52 -11.51
C TYR A 14 3.52 -14.94 -11.48
N SER A 15 3.18 -14.19 -10.43
CA SER A 15 1.88 -13.55 -10.24
C SER A 15 0.69 -14.51 -10.39
N ILE A 16 0.73 -15.66 -9.71
CA ILE A 16 -0.28 -16.72 -9.88
C ILE A 16 -1.56 -16.36 -9.11
N ASN A 17 -2.56 -15.80 -9.80
CA ASN A 17 -3.82 -15.33 -9.21
C ASN A 17 -4.54 -16.39 -8.36
N THR A 18 -4.60 -17.65 -8.80
CA THR A 18 -5.25 -18.73 -8.04
C THR A 18 -4.50 -19.05 -6.74
N GLY A 19 -3.17 -18.90 -6.74
CA GLY A 19 -2.33 -19.01 -5.55
C GLY A 19 -2.59 -17.87 -4.57
N PHE A 20 -2.65 -16.63 -5.05
CA PHE A 20 -3.00 -15.47 -4.22
C PHE A 20 -4.40 -15.59 -3.63
N ALA A 21 -5.41 -15.94 -4.45
CA ALA A 21 -6.77 -16.16 -3.98
C ALA A 21 -6.84 -17.23 -2.88
N HIS A 22 -6.11 -18.35 -3.05
CA HIS A 22 -6.05 -19.40 -2.03
C HIS A 22 -5.45 -18.89 -0.70
N ILE A 23 -4.32 -18.18 -0.76
CA ILE A 23 -3.68 -17.59 0.42
C ILE A 23 -4.57 -16.53 1.07
N GLY A 24 -5.24 -15.70 0.26
CA GLY A 24 -6.15 -14.67 0.72
C GLY A 24 -7.33 -15.26 1.49
N LEU A 25 -7.94 -16.33 0.97
CA LEU A 25 -9.03 -17.05 1.64
C LEU A 25 -8.59 -17.69 2.96
N LEU A 26 -7.36 -18.22 3.05
CA LEU A 26 -6.78 -18.73 4.30
C LEU A 26 -6.48 -17.61 5.31
N THR A 27 -6.12 -16.42 4.82
CA THR A 27 -5.77 -15.25 5.64
C THR A 27 -7.01 -14.53 6.17
N GLY A 28 -8.06 -14.44 5.37
CA GLY A 28 -9.31 -13.76 5.70
C GLY A 28 -9.29 -12.25 5.47
N GLY A 29 -10.46 -11.67 5.19
CA GLY A 29 -10.62 -10.25 4.83
C GLY A 29 -10.17 -9.29 5.93
N LYS A 30 -10.43 -9.61 7.21
CA LYS A 30 -10.03 -8.76 8.34
C LYS A 30 -8.51 -8.55 8.38
N ILE A 31 -7.71 -9.61 8.28
CA ILE A 31 -6.26 -9.52 8.32
C ILE A 31 -5.73 -8.79 7.08
N LEU A 32 -6.27 -9.09 5.90
CA LEU A 32 -5.89 -8.40 4.66
C LEU A 32 -6.15 -6.88 4.76
N THR A 33 -7.33 -6.48 5.24
CA THR A 33 -7.66 -5.06 5.40
C THR A 33 -6.82 -4.38 6.47
N ASP A 34 -6.56 -5.06 7.60
CA ASP A 34 -5.70 -4.53 8.66
C ASP A 34 -4.27 -4.28 8.14
N TYR A 35 -3.72 -5.18 7.32
CA TYR A 35 -2.41 -4.97 6.70
C TYR A 35 -2.42 -3.90 5.60
N ALA A 36 -3.46 -3.85 4.76
CA ALA A 36 -3.61 -2.77 3.76
C ALA A 36 -3.57 -1.39 4.43
N LYS A 37 -4.29 -1.22 5.55
CA LYS A 37 -4.26 0.01 6.35
C LYS A 37 -2.89 0.27 6.98
N LYS A 38 -2.18 -0.76 7.46
CA LYS A 38 -0.81 -0.63 7.97
C LYS A 38 0.19 -0.20 6.89
N PHE A 39 -0.05 -0.53 5.62
CA PHE A 39 0.69 -0.03 4.47
C PHE A 39 0.25 1.37 3.99
N GLY A 40 -0.65 2.04 4.73
CA GLY A 40 -1.09 3.39 4.43
C GLY A 40 -2.23 3.50 3.42
N PHE A 41 -2.76 2.38 2.92
CA PHE A 41 -3.89 2.42 2.00
C PHE A 41 -5.17 2.86 2.70
N GLY A 42 -6.04 3.57 1.97
CA GLY A 42 -7.27 4.14 2.53
C GLY A 42 -7.07 5.44 3.31
N LYS A 43 -5.88 6.06 3.22
CA LYS A 43 -5.58 7.36 3.83
C LYS A 43 -4.61 8.17 2.96
N ALA A 44 -4.84 9.47 2.85
CA ALA A 44 -3.87 10.39 2.25
C ALA A 44 -2.48 10.27 2.92
N THR A 45 -1.40 10.23 2.12
CA THR A 45 -0.01 10.15 2.61
C THR A 45 0.43 11.42 3.34
N GLY A 46 -0.24 12.54 3.06
CA GLY A 46 0.01 13.85 3.66
C GLY A 46 1.19 14.59 3.03
N ILE A 47 1.49 14.32 1.77
CA ILE A 47 2.43 15.11 0.96
C ILE A 47 1.95 16.57 0.85
N GLU A 48 2.85 17.50 0.53
CA GLU A 48 2.56 18.93 0.44
C GLU A 48 1.74 19.35 -0.80
N LEU A 49 1.04 18.40 -1.43
CA LEU A 49 0.19 18.67 -2.60
C LEU A 49 -1.29 18.74 -2.19
N PRO A 50 -2.05 19.72 -2.70
CA PRO A 50 -3.48 19.75 -2.48
C PRO A 50 -4.18 18.63 -3.26
N GLY A 51 -5.33 18.18 -2.76
CA GLY A 51 -6.22 17.27 -3.50
C GLY A 51 -5.79 15.80 -3.48
N GLU A 52 -5.01 15.38 -2.48
CA GLU A 52 -4.65 13.97 -2.34
C GLU A 52 -5.89 13.10 -2.08
N ALA A 53 -6.06 12.04 -2.89
CA ALA A 53 -7.11 11.07 -2.69
C ALA A 53 -6.71 10.02 -1.65
N GLU A 54 -7.67 9.55 -0.86
CA GLU A 54 -7.45 8.54 0.19
C GLU A 54 -7.47 7.10 -0.36
N GLY A 55 -7.93 6.90 -1.59
CA GLY A 55 -8.19 5.56 -2.13
C GLY A 55 -9.49 4.97 -1.57
N ILE A 56 -9.72 3.68 -1.84
CA ILE A 56 -10.94 2.96 -1.48
C ILE A 56 -10.55 1.57 -1.00
N LEU A 57 -10.94 1.22 0.23
CA LEU A 57 -10.81 -0.12 0.79
C LEU A 57 -12.18 -0.68 1.16
N PHE A 58 -12.34 -2.00 1.08
CA PHE A 58 -13.51 -2.68 1.60
C PHE A 58 -13.58 -2.59 3.12
N ASN A 59 -14.81 -2.51 3.64
CA ASN A 59 -15.08 -2.81 5.03
C ASN A 59 -15.02 -4.34 5.22
N PRO A 60 -14.12 -4.88 6.07
CA PRO A 60 -13.94 -6.32 6.20
C PRO A 60 -15.19 -7.05 6.69
N GLU A 61 -16.08 -6.39 7.43
CA GLU A 61 -17.33 -6.97 7.92
C GLU A 61 -18.36 -7.24 6.81
N ASP A 62 -18.23 -6.54 5.67
CA ASP A 62 -19.14 -6.65 4.53
C ASP A 62 -18.59 -7.57 3.43
N MET A 63 -17.38 -8.11 3.60
CA MET A 63 -16.70 -8.92 2.58
C MET A 63 -17.28 -10.33 2.49
N ARG A 64 -17.60 -10.76 1.27
CA ARG A 64 -17.85 -12.16 0.95
C ARG A 64 -16.54 -12.85 0.56
N PRO A 65 -16.47 -14.19 0.50
CA PRO A 65 -15.26 -14.91 0.10
C PRO A 65 -14.69 -14.45 -1.25
N ILE A 66 -15.55 -14.07 -2.20
CA ILE A 66 -15.09 -13.54 -3.49
C ILE A 66 -14.38 -12.19 -3.37
N ASP A 67 -14.83 -11.33 -2.44
CA ASP A 67 -14.25 -10.01 -2.21
C ASP A 67 -12.86 -10.14 -1.53
N VAL A 68 -12.72 -11.13 -0.62
CA VAL A 68 -11.43 -11.51 -0.03
C VAL A 68 -10.47 -12.04 -1.10
N ALA A 69 -10.96 -12.91 -1.98
CA ALA A 69 -10.15 -13.49 -3.05
C ALA A 69 -9.68 -12.41 -4.04
N THR A 70 -10.54 -11.51 -4.49
CA THR A 70 -10.18 -10.45 -5.44
C THR A 70 -9.29 -9.38 -4.81
N MET A 71 -9.50 -9.02 -3.54
CA MET A 71 -8.60 -8.11 -2.82
C MET A 71 -7.18 -8.67 -2.72
N SER A 72 -7.03 -9.98 -2.49
CA SER A 72 -5.72 -10.62 -2.37
C SER A 72 -4.85 -10.55 -3.64
N LEU A 73 -5.47 -10.26 -4.79
CA LEU A 73 -4.82 -10.05 -6.09
C LEU A 73 -4.93 -8.59 -6.57
N GLY A 74 -5.23 -7.66 -5.66
CA GLY A 74 -5.20 -6.22 -5.90
C GLY A 74 -6.45 -5.66 -6.60
N GLN A 75 -7.54 -6.42 -6.65
CA GLN A 75 -8.81 -5.99 -7.27
C GLN A 75 -9.86 -5.62 -6.22
N GLY A 76 -10.80 -4.75 -6.59
CA GLY A 76 -11.86 -4.30 -5.67
C GLY A 76 -11.42 -3.25 -4.65
N ILE A 77 -10.16 -2.81 -4.72
CA ILE A 77 -9.64 -1.67 -3.96
C ILE A 77 -9.09 -0.61 -4.92
N ALA A 78 -8.97 0.62 -4.46
CA ALA A 78 -8.33 1.69 -5.18
C ALA A 78 -7.22 2.29 -4.31
N VAL A 79 -6.02 2.43 -4.86
CA VAL A 79 -4.86 3.01 -4.20
C VAL A 79 -4.24 4.04 -5.12
N THR A 80 -3.73 5.14 -4.56
CA THR A 80 -3.01 6.12 -5.36
C THR A 80 -1.59 5.61 -5.68
N PRO A 81 -0.96 6.05 -6.77
CA PRO A 81 0.44 5.76 -7.03
C PRO A 81 1.37 6.17 -5.87
N LEU A 82 1.02 7.25 -5.17
CA LEU A 82 1.82 7.75 -4.04
C LEU A 82 1.72 6.83 -2.81
N GLN A 83 0.52 6.33 -2.49
CA GLN A 83 0.32 5.30 -1.47
C GLN A 83 1.11 4.03 -1.81
N MET A 84 1.13 3.61 -3.09
CA MET A 84 1.90 2.46 -3.53
C MET A 84 3.41 2.64 -3.27
N VAL A 85 3.97 3.79 -3.66
CA VAL A 85 5.39 4.10 -3.41
C VAL A 85 5.69 4.14 -1.91
N GLN A 86 4.82 4.76 -1.10
CA GLN A 86 4.96 4.77 0.36
C GLN A 86 4.96 3.33 0.94
N ALA A 87 4.04 2.47 0.52
CA ALA A 87 3.99 1.08 0.98
C ALA A 87 5.28 0.32 0.62
N TYR A 88 5.78 0.47 -0.61
CA TYR A 88 7.05 -0.14 -1.04
C TYR A 88 8.26 0.36 -0.25
N SER A 89 8.21 1.59 0.26
CA SER A 89 9.30 2.11 1.11
C SER A 89 9.50 1.29 2.38
N ALA A 90 8.44 0.69 2.96
CA ALA A 90 8.58 -0.21 4.10
C ALA A 90 9.48 -1.41 3.78
N LEU A 91 9.34 -1.98 2.58
CA LEU A 91 10.16 -3.11 2.14
C LEU A 91 11.63 -2.71 1.96
N ALA A 92 11.87 -1.51 1.41
CA ALA A 92 13.20 -0.98 1.19
C ALA A 92 13.87 -0.44 2.47
N ASN A 93 13.09 -0.10 3.50
CA ASN A 93 13.54 0.62 4.69
C ASN A 93 13.30 -0.15 6.00
N GLY A 94 13.58 -1.46 5.99
CA GLY A 94 13.60 -2.28 7.21
C GLY A 94 12.25 -2.35 7.94
N GLY A 95 11.15 -2.27 7.20
CA GLY A 95 9.78 -2.32 7.73
C GLY A 95 9.18 -0.96 8.11
N GLN A 96 9.91 0.15 7.96
CA GLN A 96 9.41 1.48 8.29
C GLN A 96 9.01 2.24 7.01
N MET A 97 7.73 2.60 6.90
CA MET A 97 7.29 3.47 5.81
C MET A 97 7.95 4.83 5.90
N VAL A 98 8.15 5.48 4.76
CA VAL A 98 8.62 6.84 4.66
C VAL A 98 7.45 7.72 4.26
N LYS A 99 7.32 8.88 4.90
CA LYS A 99 6.38 9.90 4.44
C LYS A 99 6.93 10.55 3.16
N PRO A 100 6.19 10.53 2.04
CA PRO A 100 6.64 11.21 0.83
C PRO A 100 6.58 12.72 1.02
N HIS A 101 7.60 13.41 0.50
CA HIS A 101 7.75 14.85 0.52
C HIS A 101 8.16 15.34 -0.87
N ILE A 102 7.62 16.47 -1.31
CA ILE A 102 8.04 17.12 -2.57
C ILE A 102 8.74 18.46 -2.33
N ILE A 103 8.48 19.10 -1.19
CA ILE A 103 9.17 20.32 -0.77
C ILE A 103 10.43 19.92 0.00
N ALA A 104 11.61 20.32 -0.48
CA ALA A 104 12.88 20.08 0.22
C ALA A 104 13.13 21.13 1.31
N SER A 105 12.94 22.41 0.98
CA SER A 105 13.14 23.53 1.90
C SER A 105 12.34 24.75 1.47
N ILE A 106 11.97 25.58 2.43
CA ILE A 106 11.43 26.93 2.22
C ILE A 106 12.50 27.92 2.71
N LYS A 107 12.82 28.91 1.88
CA LYS A 107 13.80 29.95 2.20
C LYS A 107 13.13 31.33 2.29
N ASN A 108 13.63 32.16 3.19
CA ASN A 108 13.26 33.58 3.28
C ASN A 108 13.85 34.37 2.10
N ALA A 109 13.38 35.61 1.94
CA ALA A 109 13.86 36.51 0.87
C ALA A 109 15.37 36.82 0.96
N ASP A 110 15.95 36.74 2.16
CA ASP A 110 17.38 36.91 2.42
C ASP A 110 18.23 35.63 2.19
N GLY A 111 17.58 34.52 1.80
CA GLY A 111 18.23 33.23 1.55
C GLY A 111 18.41 32.33 2.79
N SER A 112 18.05 32.81 3.99
CA SER A 112 18.04 31.99 5.20
C SER A 112 16.97 30.90 5.15
N ASP A 113 17.21 29.79 5.85
CA ASP A 113 16.25 28.68 5.91
C ASP A 113 15.06 29.06 6.79
N TYR A 114 13.86 29.04 6.21
CA TYR A 114 12.60 29.18 6.96
C TYR A 114 12.15 27.83 7.52
N GLN A 115 12.18 26.79 6.67
CA GLN A 115 11.82 25.43 7.06
C GLN A 115 12.59 24.42 6.20
N ASN A 116 13.13 23.39 6.84
CA ASN A 116 13.76 22.25 6.17
C ASN A 116 12.89 21.00 6.38
N PHE A 117 12.65 20.24 5.31
CA PHE A 117 11.83 19.04 5.34
C PHE A 117 12.74 17.82 5.31
N GLU A 118 13.15 17.38 6.49
CA GLU A 118 13.91 16.14 6.61
C GLU A 118 13.04 14.90 6.35
N ARG A 119 13.69 13.79 6.03
CA ARG A 119 13.04 12.49 5.87
C ARG A 119 12.26 12.14 7.15
N ARG A 120 10.95 11.94 7.02
CA ARG A 120 10.09 11.47 8.11
C ARG A 120 9.70 10.01 7.90
N LEU A 121 9.82 9.23 8.97
CA LEU A 121 9.34 7.85 9.08
C LEU A 121 7.88 7.87 9.57
#